data_AF-A0A9P6JEV1-F1
#
_entry.id   AF-A0A9P6JEV1-F1
#
_cell.length_a   1.000
_cell.length_b   1.000
_cell.length_c   1.000
_cell.angle_alpha   90.00
_cell.angle_beta   90.00
_cell.angle_gamma   90.00
#
_symmetry.space_group_name_H-M   'P 1'
#
loop_
_entity.id
_entity.type
_entity.pdbx_description
1 polymer ?
#
loop_
_entity_poly.entity_id
_entity_poly.type
_entity_poly.pdbx_seq_one_letter_code
_entity_poly.pdbx_strand_id
1 'polypeptide(L)'
;PNSARAGLTASPVRRDMLSAEPKDVDLIILALTTLGSFNFSGHILNEFVRDCCIPYLEDDNPDIRRAAAQTCCQLFVRDPICFQTIMASLDKKFDTHLAQAENVRSLFIALNDEVFAIREYAITIIGRLSKYNPAYVMPSLRKTLIQLLTEIEYSRLSRNKEESARLLALLVIASERLVKPYVESIIKVLLPKAKDQSAGVVSSILAALGELARVGGEDLLPFMDQLMPLIIDTLQDQSSPTKRGAALKTLGQLASNTGYVIEPYVKYPGLLDTLMTILKTEQSAYI
;
A
#
# COMPACT_ATOMS: atom_id res chain seq x y z
N PRO A 1 24.11 37.00 10.29
CA PRO A 1 23.80 37.38 8.89
C PRO A 1 22.60 36.57 8.37
N ASN A 2 21.42 37.19 8.40
CA ASN A 2 20.18 36.68 7.82
C ASN A 2 20.36 36.52 6.29
N SER A 3 20.49 35.30 5.78
CA SER A 3 20.20 35.01 4.38
C SER A 3 18.73 34.59 4.29
N ALA A 4 17.88 35.50 3.81
CA ALA A 4 16.49 35.20 3.51
C ALA A 4 16.41 33.97 2.59
N ARG A 5 15.61 32.96 2.97
CA ARG A 5 15.20 31.87 2.07
C ARG A 5 14.34 32.47 0.97
N ALA A 6 14.93 32.88 -0.14
CA ALA A 6 14.21 33.37 -1.30
C ALA A 6 13.45 32.20 -1.97
N GLY A 7 12.13 32.35 -2.11
CA GLY A 7 11.31 31.45 -2.92
C GLY A 7 11.69 31.60 -4.39
N LEU A 8 11.83 30.49 -5.09
CA LEU A 8 11.99 30.50 -6.55
C LEU A 8 10.60 30.66 -7.16
N THR A 9 10.26 31.87 -7.57
CA THR A 9 9.04 32.15 -8.34
C THR A 9 9.39 32.07 -9.83
N ALA A 10 8.85 31.08 -10.54
CA ALA A 10 8.81 31.17 -12.00
C ALA A 10 7.80 32.26 -12.37
N SER A 11 8.15 33.14 -13.30
CA SER A 11 7.14 34.06 -13.85
C SER A 11 6.06 33.21 -14.53
N PRO A 12 4.76 33.46 -14.28
CA PRO A 12 3.71 32.70 -14.94
C PRO A 12 3.93 32.83 -16.44
N VAL A 13 4.02 31.68 -17.12
CA VAL A 13 4.10 31.64 -18.58
C VAL A 13 2.87 32.39 -19.09
N ARG A 14 3.07 33.62 -19.59
CA ARG A 14 2.02 34.39 -20.24
C ARG A 14 1.54 33.54 -21.41
N ARG A 15 0.33 32.96 -21.27
CA ARG A 15 -0.37 32.26 -22.36
C ARG A 15 -0.91 33.21 -23.43
N ASP A 16 -0.48 34.47 -23.43
CA ASP A 16 -0.90 35.46 -24.40
C ASP A 16 0.13 35.54 -25.53
N MET A 17 -0.32 35.08 -26.71
CA MET A 17 0.28 35.24 -28.03
C MET A 17 1.52 34.41 -28.35
N LEU A 18 1.35 33.11 -28.58
CA LEU A 18 2.14 32.41 -29.61
C LEU A 18 1.21 31.48 -30.40
N SER A 19 1.29 31.61 -31.72
CA SER A 19 0.68 30.76 -32.74
C SER A 19 0.81 29.27 -32.40
N ALA A 20 -0.20 28.49 -32.81
CA ALA A 20 -0.24 27.04 -32.67
C ALA A 20 0.89 26.35 -33.45
N GLU A 21 2.10 26.36 -32.90
CA GLU A 21 3.14 25.42 -33.24
C GLU A 21 2.76 24.04 -32.68
N PRO A 22 3.04 22.94 -33.41
CA PRO A 22 2.82 21.61 -32.87
C PRO A 22 3.62 21.47 -31.58
N LYS A 23 2.95 21.08 -30.48
CA LYS A 23 3.60 20.79 -29.21
C LYS A 23 4.69 19.75 -29.44
N ASP A 24 5.95 20.15 -29.34
CA ASP A 24 7.08 19.23 -29.39
C ASP A 24 7.14 18.44 -28.09
N VAL A 25 6.53 17.25 -28.13
CA VAL A 25 6.38 16.34 -26.99
C VAL A 25 7.75 15.97 -26.42
N ASP A 26 8.73 15.69 -27.28
CA ASP A 26 10.06 15.25 -26.87
C ASP A 26 10.81 16.39 -26.17
N LEU A 27 10.67 17.62 -26.67
CA LEU A 27 11.25 18.80 -26.05
C LEU A 27 10.60 19.12 -24.68
N ILE A 28 9.29 18.92 -24.54
CA ILE A 28 8.57 19.09 -23.26
C ILE A 28 9.04 18.05 -22.24
N ILE A 29 9.14 16.78 -22.64
CA ILE A 29 9.64 15.70 -21.77
C ILE A 29 11.07 15.98 -21.35
N LEU A 30 11.92 16.40 -22.29
CA LEU A 30 13.32 16.75 -22.01
C LEU A 30 13.42 17.95 -21.06
N ALA A 31 12.59 18.99 -21.26
CA ALA A 31 12.55 20.16 -20.38
C ALA A 31 12.12 19.79 -18.96
N LEU A 32 11.07 18.98 -18.78
CA LEU A 32 10.63 18.49 -17.47
C LEU A 32 11.74 17.66 -16.80
N THR A 33 12.32 16.70 -17.53
CA THR A 33 13.40 15.85 -17.01
C THR A 33 14.63 16.66 -16.62
N THR A 34 14.98 17.67 -17.41
CA THR A 34 16.09 18.59 -17.12
C THR A 34 15.78 19.44 -15.88
N LEU A 35 14.52 19.89 -15.73
CA LEU A 35 14.06 20.60 -14.54
C LEU A 35 14.28 19.77 -13.27
N GLY A 36 13.89 18.50 -13.29
CA GLY A 36 14.08 17.57 -12.17
C GLY A 36 15.56 17.26 -11.86
N SER A 37 16.45 17.47 -12.84
CA SER A 37 17.89 17.24 -12.72
C SER A 37 18.68 18.42 -12.11
N PHE A 38 18.07 19.60 -11.96
CA PHE A 38 18.71 20.76 -11.34
C PHE A 38 18.83 20.61 -9.82
N ASN A 39 19.90 21.16 -9.24
CA ASN A 39 20.11 21.15 -7.80
C ASN A 39 19.50 22.41 -7.17
N PHE A 40 18.37 22.24 -6.50
CA PHE A 40 17.63 23.33 -5.85
C PHE A 40 17.76 23.34 -4.31
N SER A 41 18.77 22.67 -3.76
CA SER A 41 18.98 22.60 -2.30
C SER A 41 19.00 23.99 -1.65
N GLY A 42 18.17 24.18 -0.62
CA GLY A 42 18.06 25.44 0.13
C GLY A 42 16.93 26.38 -0.30
N HIS A 43 16.19 26.06 -1.37
CA HIS A 43 15.06 26.86 -1.86
C HIS A 43 13.69 26.21 -1.58
N ILE A 44 12.67 27.05 -1.43
CA ILE A 44 11.27 26.61 -1.29
C ILE A 44 10.70 26.42 -2.69
N LEU A 45 10.39 25.17 -3.06
CA LEU A 45 9.98 24.77 -4.41
C LEU A 45 8.47 24.62 -4.58
N ASN A 46 7.67 24.88 -3.55
CA ASN A 46 6.22 24.63 -3.58
C ASN A 46 5.49 25.44 -4.66
N GLU A 47 5.82 26.72 -4.81
CA GLU A 47 5.22 27.58 -5.85
C GLU A 47 5.76 27.20 -7.24
N PHE A 48 7.05 26.90 -7.33
CA PHE A 48 7.69 26.44 -8.55
C PHE A 48 7.07 25.16 -9.11
N VAL A 49 6.87 24.14 -8.28
CA VAL A 49 6.26 22.88 -8.73
C VAL A 49 4.78 23.07 -9.10
N ARG A 50 4.06 23.93 -8.35
CA ARG A 50 2.67 24.27 -8.64
C ARG A 50 2.51 24.95 -10.00
N ASP A 51 3.38 25.92 -10.30
CA ASP A 51 3.24 26.74 -11.50
C ASP A 51 3.88 26.08 -12.74
N CYS A 52 4.91 25.25 -12.56
CA CYS A 52 5.69 24.70 -13.67
C CYS A 52 5.45 23.22 -13.96
N CYS A 53 5.03 22.40 -13.01
CA CYS A 53 4.93 20.95 -13.21
C CYS A 53 3.51 20.40 -13.09
N ILE A 54 2.69 20.93 -12.17
CA ILE A 54 1.29 20.50 -12.02
C ILE A 54 0.47 20.66 -13.32
N PRO A 55 0.60 21.73 -14.12
CA PRO A 55 -0.16 21.86 -15.36
C PRO A 55 0.11 20.74 -16.39
N TYR A 56 1.27 20.07 -16.31
CA TYR A 56 1.64 18.98 -17.22
C TYR A 56 1.20 17.60 -16.71
N LEU A 57 0.74 17.48 -15.45
CA LEU A 57 0.10 16.26 -14.95
C LEU A 57 -1.27 16.01 -15.58
N GLU A 58 -1.90 17.05 -16.10
CA GLU A 58 -3.20 17.01 -16.76
C GLU A 58 -3.09 17.07 -18.29
N ASP A 59 -1.89 16.91 -18.86
CA ASP A 59 -1.70 16.92 -20.32
C ASP A 59 -2.28 15.63 -20.97
N ASP A 60 -2.80 15.76 -22.19
CA ASP A 60 -3.40 14.65 -22.94
C ASP A 60 -2.39 13.53 -23.25
N ASN A 61 -1.10 13.86 -23.36
CA ASN A 61 -0.05 12.90 -23.68
C ASN A 61 0.45 12.12 -22.43
N PRO A 62 0.38 10.77 -22.42
CA PRO A 62 0.81 9.97 -21.28
C PRO A 62 2.30 10.10 -20.93
N ASP A 63 3.18 10.31 -21.91
CA ASP A 63 4.61 10.46 -21.67
C ASP A 63 4.96 11.80 -21.04
N ILE A 64 4.22 12.86 -21.37
CA ILE A 64 4.33 14.18 -20.72
C ILE A 64 3.86 14.08 -19.27
N ARG A 65 2.72 13.42 -19.01
CA ARG A 65 2.24 13.19 -17.65
C ARG A 65 3.24 12.40 -16.80
N ARG A 66 3.84 11.36 -17.38
CA ARG A 66 4.87 10.54 -16.73
C ARG A 66 6.11 11.37 -16.41
N ALA A 67 6.61 12.15 -17.37
CA ALA A 67 7.76 13.02 -17.16
C ALA A 67 7.47 14.10 -16.11
N ALA A 68 6.28 14.70 -16.12
CA ALA A 68 5.85 15.70 -15.14
C ALA A 68 5.74 15.10 -13.73
N ALA A 69 5.14 13.92 -13.58
CA ALA A 69 5.06 13.21 -12.31
C ALA A 69 6.46 12.85 -11.79
N GLN A 70 7.33 12.33 -12.64
CA GLN A 70 8.71 12.00 -12.29
C GLN A 70 9.49 13.25 -11.86
N THR A 71 9.29 14.36 -12.56
CA THR A 71 9.93 15.66 -12.26
C THR A 71 9.43 16.25 -10.95
N CYS A 72 8.11 16.28 -10.72
CA CYS A 72 7.53 16.66 -9.43
C CYS A 72 8.14 15.83 -8.30
N CYS A 73 8.17 14.50 -8.47
CA CYS A 73 8.78 13.60 -7.49
C CYS A 73 10.26 13.91 -7.28
N GLN A 74 11.06 14.12 -8.33
CA GLN A 74 12.48 14.44 -8.21
C GLN A 74 12.74 15.79 -7.51
N LEU A 75 11.96 16.82 -7.83
CA LEU A 75 12.06 18.16 -7.23
C LEU A 75 11.65 18.17 -5.76
N PHE A 76 10.67 17.35 -5.38
CA PHE A 76 10.28 17.16 -3.99
C PHE A 76 11.25 16.25 -3.19
N VAL A 77 12.10 15.47 -3.87
CA VAL A 77 12.94 14.40 -3.27
C VAL A 77 14.43 14.75 -3.15
N ARG A 78 14.90 15.88 -3.70
CA ARG A 78 16.31 16.32 -3.57
C ARG A 78 16.63 17.01 -2.24
N ASP A 79 16.31 16.33 -1.14
CA ASP A 79 17.05 16.39 0.13
C ASP A 79 17.76 15.01 0.27
N PRO A 80 19.08 14.94 0.56
CA PRO A 80 19.90 13.82 0.12
C PRO A 80 19.83 12.61 1.07
N ILE A 81 19.78 11.43 0.44
CA ILE A 81 20.11 10.06 0.92
C ILE A 81 18.88 9.11 1.03
N CYS A 82 18.78 8.24 0.01
CA CYS A 82 17.96 7.01 -0.13
C CYS A 82 16.56 7.10 -0.76
N PHE A 83 16.47 7.06 -2.08
CA PHE A 83 15.20 6.87 -2.82
C PHE A 83 14.41 5.58 -2.45
N GLN A 84 15.08 4.57 -1.89
CA GLN A 84 14.45 3.33 -1.41
C GLN A 84 14.07 3.36 0.08
N THR A 85 14.62 4.29 0.85
CA THR A 85 14.30 4.52 2.27
C THR A 85 13.39 5.75 2.46
N ILE A 86 13.34 6.66 1.47
CA ILE A 86 12.61 7.93 1.50
C ILE A 86 11.12 7.77 1.15
N MET A 87 10.70 6.78 0.36
CA MET A 87 9.25 6.48 0.22
C MET A 87 8.63 5.94 1.52
N ALA A 88 9.44 5.28 2.36
CA ALA A 88 9.07 4.98 3.75
C ALA A 88 9.11 6.22 4.67
N SER A 89 9.68 7.33 4.20
CA SER A 89 9.81 8.61 4.90
C SER A 89 9.34 9.83 4.07
N LEU A 90 8.23 9.70 3.33
CA LEU A 90 7.29 10.82 3.27
C LEU A 90 6.87 11.01 4.72
N ASP A 91 7.66 11.77 5.47
CA ASP A 91 7.62 11.82 6.92
C ASP A 91 6.25 12.35 7.36
N LYS A 92 5.80 12.02 8.58
CA LYS A 92 4.52 12.53 9.14
C LYS A 92 4.39 14.05 9.03
N LYS A 93 5.52 14.74 8.87
CA LYS A 93 5.69 16.17 8.64
C LYS A 93 4.97 16.69 7.39
N PHE A 94 4.81 15.88 6.34
CA PHE A 94 4.13 16.31 5.11
C PHE A 94 2.64 15.93 5.08
N ASP A 95 2.16 15.15 6.05
CA ASP A 95 0.78 14.65 6.07
C ASP A 95 -0.24 15.80 6.12
N THR A 96 0.09 16.92 6.76
CA THR A 96 -0.78 18.12 6.79
C THR A 96 -0.99 18.74 5.41
N HIS A 97 0.03 18.70 4.54
CA HIS A 97 -0.04 19.24 3.18
C HIS A 97 -0.61 18.22 2.19
N LEU A 98 -0.27 16.93 2.37
CA LEU A 98 -0.82 15.83 1.58
C LEU A 98 -2.31 15.61 1.86
N ALA A 99 -2.81 15.98 3.03
CA ALA A 99 -4.21 15.90 3.40
C ALA A 99 -5.12 16.94 2.70
N GLN A 100 -4.54 17.86 1.90
CA GLN A 100 -5.30 18.78 1.06
C GLN A 100 -6.05 18.02 -0.04
N ALA A 101 -7.26 18.47 -0.38
CA ALA A 101 -8.20 17.72 -1.24
C ALA A 101 -7.62 17.36 -2.61
N GLU A 102 -6.84 18.26 -3.23
CA GLU A 102 -6.22 18.04 -4.54
C GLU A 102 -5.19 16.90 -4.51
N ASN A 103 -4.33 16.88 -3.49
CA ASN A 103 -3.30 15.85 -3.31
C ASN A 103 -3.93 14.49 -2.98
N VAL A 104 -4.97 14.49 -2.13
CA VAL A 104 -5.73 13.27 -1.83
C VAL A 104 -6.39 12.72 -3.09
N ARG A 105 -6.95 13.57 -3.96
CA ARG A 105 -7.52 13.15 -5.24
C ARG A 105 -6.48 12.46 -6.13
N SER A 106 -5.29 13.05 -6.27
CA SER A 106 -4.19 12.46 -7.03
C SER A 106 -3.73 11.11 -6.47
N LEU A 107 -3.69 10.97 -5.14
CA LEU A 107 -3.36 9.69 -4.50
C LEU A 107 -4.43 8.61 -4.77
N PHE A 108 -5.72 8.98 -4.78
CA PHE A 108 -6.78 8.04 -5.15
C PHE A 108 -6.76 7.64 -6.63
N ILE A 109 -6.21 8.48 -7.52
CA ILE A 109 -5.95 8.10 -8.91
C ILE A 109 -4.80 7.07 -8.96
N ALA A 110 -3.69 7.34 -8.24
CA ALA A 110 -2.56 6.41 -8.14
C ALA A 110 -2.92 5.06 -7.51
N LEU A 111 -3.96 5.01 -6.68
CA LEU A 111 -4.48 3.75 -6.13
C LEU A 111 -5.06 2.81 -7.21
N ASN A 112 -5.44 3.35 -8.37
CA ASN A 112 -5.99 2.60 -9.50
C ASN A 112 -4.99 2.47 -10.67
N ASP A 113 -3.69 2.67 -10.40
CA ASP A 113 -2.64 2.60 -11.42
C ASP A 113 -2.46 1.17 -11.99
N GLU A 114 -1.98 1.07 -13.23
CA GLU A 114 -1.68 -0.21 -13.88
C GLU A 114 -0.52 -0.95 -13.21
N VAL A 115 0.40 -0.21 -12.60
CA VAL A 115 1.55 -0.75 -11.88
C VAL A 115 1.18 -1.05 -10.44
N PHE A 116 1.17 -2.34 -10.08
CA PHE A 116 0.79 -2.80 -8.74
C PHE A 116 1.58 -2.14 -7.60
N ALA A 117 2.90 -1.98 -7.77
CA ALA A 117 3.75 -1.35 -6.76
C ALA A 117 3.28 0.07 -6.41
N ILE A 118 2.82 0.86 -7.39
CA ILE A 118 2.31 2.23 -7.18
C ILE A 118 1.05 2.18 -6.29
N ARG A 119 0.16 1.22 -6.53
CA ARG A 119 -1.05 1.02 -5.72
C ARG A 119 -0.73 0.69 -4.26
N GLU A 120 0.27 -0.16 -4.00
CA GLU A 120 0.70 -0.52 -2.64
C GLU A 120 1.23 0.69 -1.86
N TYR A 121 1.96 1.58 -2.52
CA TYR A 121 2.41 2.82 -1.90
C TYR A 121 1.25 3.79 -1.66
N ALA A 122 0.39 3.98 -2.66
CA ALA A 122 -0.74 4.89 -2.56
C ALA A 122 -1.65 4.53 -1.37
N ILE A 123 -2.01 3.25 -1.21
CA ILE A 123 -2.91 2.82 -0.13
C ILE A 123 -2.31 3.05 1.26
N THR A 124 -0.99 2.86 1.41
CA THR A 124 -0.28 3.08 2.68
C THR A 124 -0.30 4.57 3.07
N ILE A 125 -0.04 5.45 2.09
CA ILE A 125 -0.07 6.91 2.30
C ILE A 125 -1.50 7.37 2.63
N ILE A 126 -2.49 6.97 1.83
CA ILE A 126 -3.90 7.35 2.05
C ILE A 126 -4.38 6.86 3.43
N GLY A 127 -4.02 5.64 3.82
CA GLY A 127 -4.33 5.10 5.14
C GLY A 127 -3.76 5.95 6.28
N ARG A 128 -2.53 6.48 6.14
CA ARG A 128 -1.96 7.43 7.11
C ARG A 128 -2.69 8.78 7.13
N LEU A 129 -3.02 9.33 5.97
CA LEU A 129 -3.75 10.59 5.82
C LEU A 129 -5.16 10.54 6.42
N SER A 130 -5.72 9.33 6.58
CA SER A 130 -7.02 9.12 7.23
C SER A 130 -7.06 9.66 8.67
N LYS A 131 -5.91 9.83 9.34
CA LYS A 131 -5.81 10.45 10.67
C LYS A 131 -5.94 11.98 10.65
N TYR A 132 -5.58 12.62 9.54
CA TYR A 132 -5.53 14.08 9.41
C TYR A 132 -6.78 14.65 8.74
N ASN A 133 -7.32 13.96 7.73
CA ASN A 133 -8.54 14.37 7.04
C ASN A 133 -9.53 13.21 6.87
N PRO A 134 -10.13 12.73 7.97
CA PRO A 134 -11.05 11.59 7.92
C PRO A 134 -12.32 11.89 7.11
N ALA A 135 -12.82 13.14 7.12
CA ALA A 135 -14.07 13.50 6.44
C ALA A 135 -13.99 13.29 4.92
N TYR A 136 -12.84 13.57 4.31
CA TYR A 136 -12.64 13.41 2.88
C TYR A 136 -12.08 12.01 2.51
N VAL A 137 -11.17 11.47 3.32
CA VAL A 137 -10.47 10.20 3.01
C VAL A 137 -11.31 8.96 3.36
N MET A 138 -12.04 8.96 4.48
CA MET A 138 -12.73 7.75 4.95
C MET A 138 -13.85 7.25 4.02
N PRO A 139 -14.70 8.11 3.42
CA PRO A 139 -15.72 7.64 2.48
C PRO A 139 -15.09 6.92 1.28
N SER A 140 -14.00 7.47 0.74
CA SER A 140 -13.28 6.90 -0.40
C SER A 140 -12.56 5.61 -0.03
N LEU A 141 -11.89 5.55 1.13
CA LEU A 141 -11.28 4.30 1.61
C LEU A 141 -12.32 3.21 1.91
N ARG A 142 -13.51 3.56 2.41
CA ARG A 142 -14.61 2.60 2.58
C ARG A 142 -15.05 2.02 1.24
N LYS A 143 -15.16 2.85 0.20
CA LYS A 143 -15.45 2.41 -1.16
C LYS A 143 -14.36 1.45 -1.67
N THR A 144 -13.08 1.81 -1.47
CA THR A 144 -11.94 0.93 -1.81
C THR A 144 -12.01 -0.41 -1.07
N LEU A 145 -12.29 -0.41 0.24
CA LEU A 145 -12.42 -1.65 1.01
C LEU A 145 -13.47 -2.58 0.41
N ILE A 146 -14.66 -2.05 0.10
CA ILE A 146 -15.75 -2.82 -0.52
C ILE A 146 -15.33 -3.33 -1.90
N GLN A 147 -14.68 -2.50 -2.71
CA GLN A 147 -14.18 -2.89 -4.01
C GLN A 147 -13.17 -4.05 -3.90
N LEU A 148 -12.18 -3.96 -3.00
CA LEU A 148 -11.19 -5.02 -2.79
C LEU A 148 -11.85 -6.33 -2.34
N LEU A 149 -12.82 -6.27 -1.42
CA LEU A 149 -13.56 -7.47 -1.00
C LEU A 149 -14.35 -8.09 -2.15
N THR A 150 -14.99 -7.26 -2.98
CA THR A 150 -15.75 -7.71 -4.16
C THR A 150 -14.82 -8.36 -5.19
N GLU A 151 -13.65 -7.78 -5.43
CA GLU A 151 -12.64 -8.35 -6.33
C GLU A 151 -12.13 -9.71 -5.83
N ILE A 152 -11.86 -9.84 -4.53
CA ILE A 152 -11.46 -11.13 -3.93
C ILE A 152 -12.58 -12.17 -4.05
N GLU A 153 -13.83 -11.76 -3.86
CA GLU A 153 -14.97 -12.66 -3.84
C GLU A 153 -15.36 -13.18 -5.24
N TYR A 154 -15.43 -12.28 -6.22
CA TYR A 154 -16.05 -12.54 -7.53
C TYR A 154 -15.10 -12.54 -8.72
N SER A 155 -13.84 -12.07 -8.58
CA SER A 155 -12.90 -12.09 -9.70
C SER A 155 -12.60 -13.52 -10.15
N ARG A 156 -12.54 -13.72 -11.48
CA ARG A 156 -12.14 -15.00 -12.10
C ARG A 156 -10.63 -15.15 -12.20
N LEU A 157 -9.88 -14.05 -12.12
CA LEU A 157 -8.43 -14.04 -12.28
C LEU A 157 -7.76 -14.14 -10.91
N SER A 158 -6.98 -15.20 -10.69
CA SER A 158 -6.24 -15.41 -9.44
C SER A 158 -5.26 -14.28 -9.14
N ARG A 159 -4.66 -13.68 -10.17
CA ARG A 159 -3.75 -12.53 -10.02
C ARG A 159 -4.45 -11.33 -9.38
N ASN A 160 -5.66 -11.01 -9.84
CA ASN A 160 -6.42 -9.89 -9.28
C ASN A 160 -6.79 -10.18 -7.83
N LYS A 161 -7.25 -11.40 -7.51
CA LYS A 161 -7.52 -11.78 -6.10
C LYS A 161 -6.29 -11.63 -5.22
N GLU A 162 -5.13 -12.05 -5.71
CA GLU A 162 -3.86 -11.94 -4.99
C GLU A 162 -3.47 -10.49 -4.73
N GLU A 163 -3.51 -9.65 -5.77
CA GLU A 163 -3.21 -8.21 -5.66
C GLU A 163 -4.21 -7.50 -4.73
N SER A 164 -5.52 -7.79 -4.83
CA SER A 164 -6.54 -7.20 -3.97
C SER A 164 -6.39 -7.66 -2.51
N ALA A 165 -6.01 -8.92 -2.26
CA ALA A 165 -5.72 -9.41 -0.91
C ALA A 165 -4.48 -8.75 -0.29
N ARG A 166 -3.43 -8.51 -1.09
CA ARG A 166 -2.25 -7.74 -0.64
C ARG A 166 -2.60 -6.29 -0.31
N LEU A 167 -3.36 -5.61 -1.17
CA LEU A 167 -3.82 -4.24 -0.89
C LEU A 167 -4.71 -4.19 0.36
N LEU A 168 -5.57 -5.19 0.55
CA LEU A 168 -6.40 -5.30 1.75
C LEU A 168 -5.53 -5.43 3.02
N ALA A 169 -4.50 -6.27 3.01
CA ALA A 169 -3.58 -6.38 4.14
C ALA A 169 -2.90 -5.03 4.47
N LEU A 170 -2.44 -4.30 3.46
CA LEU A 170 -1.85 -2.96 3.65
C LEU A 170 -2.87 -1.95 4.20
N LEU A 171 -4.13 -2.00 3.74
CA LEU A 171 -5.19 -1.14 4.24
C LEU A 171 -5.50 -1.40 5.72
N VAL A 172 -5.54 -2.68 6.11
CA VAL A 172 -5.72 -3.11 7.51
C VAL A 172 -4.61 -2.59 8.40
N ILE A 173 -3.36 -2.63 7.92
CA ILE A 173 -2.22 -2.05 8.64
C ILE A 173 -2.35 -0.53 8.76
N ALA A 174 -2.70 0.14 7.65
CA ALA A 174 -2.64 1.59 7.57
C ALA A 174 -3.81 2.30 8.28
N SER A 175 -5.00 1.69 8.35
CA SER A 175 -6.21 2.31 8.93
C SER A 175 -7.05 1.37 9.78
N GLU A 176 -6.63 1.16 11.02
CA GLU A 176 -7.33 0.31 12.00
C GLU A 176 -8.75 0.81 12.33
N ARG A 177 -8.92 2.13 12.41
CA ARG A 177 -10.22 2.78 12.73
C ARG A 177 -11.27 2.50 11.66
N LEU A 178 -10.86 2.45 10.38
CA LEU A 178 -11.75 2.14 9.28
C LEU A 178 -12.16 0.66 9.34
N VAL A 179 -11.21 -0.23 9.61
CA VAL A 179 -11.38 -1.68 9.47
C VAL A 179 -12.15 -2.30 10.63
N LYS A 180 -12.01 -1.78 11.86
CA LYS A 180 -12.64 -2.35 13.06
C LYS A 180 -14.14 -2.70 12.91
N PRO A 181 -15.02 -1.83 12.38
CA PRO A 181 -16.44 -2.18 12.20
C PRO A 181 -16.72 -3.22 11.09
N TYR A 182 -15.72 -3.57 10.27
CA TYR A 182 -15.85 -4.51 9.15
C TYR A 182 -15.11 -5.83 9.35
N VAL A 183 -14.49 -6.06 10.52
CA VAL A 183 -13.70 -7.27 10.80
C VAL A 183 -14.48 -8.54 10.49
N GLU A 184 -15.73 -8.63 10.97
CA GLU A 184 -16.60 -9.78 10.72
C GLU A 184 -16.86 -10.01 9.23
N SER A 185 -17.18 -8.95 8.49
CA SER A 185 -17.43 -9.02 7.04
C SER A 185 -16.18 -9.45 6.27
N ILE A 186 -15.01 -8.91 6.64
CA ILE A 186 -13.74 -9.25 6.00
C ILE A 186 -13.41 -10.74 6.23
N ILE A 187 -13.52 -11.24 7.46
CA ILE A 187 -13.25 -12.66 7.77
C ILE A 187 -14.17 -13.59 6.97
N LYS A 188 -15.46 -13.27 6.91
CA LYS A 188 -16.44 -14.08 6.17
C LYS A 188 -16.13 -14.18 4.67
N VAL A 189 -15.56 -13.14 4.08
CA VAL A 189 -15.11 -13.16 2.68
C VAL A 189 -13.78 -13.89 2.50
N LEU A 190 -12.83 -13.70 3.42
CA LEU A 190 -11.47 -14.25 3.31
C LEU A 190 -11.39 -15.76 3.63
N LEU A 191 -12.14 -16.24 4.63
CA LEU A 191 -12.07 -17.63 5.09
C LEU A 191 -12.30 -18.67 3.98
N PRO A 192 -13.37 -18.57 3.16
CA PRO A 192 -13.60 -19.52 2.08
C PRO A 192 -12.51 -19.49 1.00
N LYS A 193 -11.88 -18.32 0.80
CA LYS A 193 -10.89 -18.09 -0.25
C LYS A 193 -9.47 -18.51 0.18
N ALA A 194 -9.25 -18.77 1.46
CA ALA A 194 -7.99 -19.35 1.94
C ALA A 194 -7.78 -20.81 1.52
N LYS A 195 -8.77 -21.45 0.87
CA LYS A 195 -8.67 -22.79 0.25
C LYS A 195 -8.63 -22.72 -1.30
N ASP A 196 -8.28 -21.57 -1.87
CA ASP A 196 -8.17 -21.41 -3.32
C ASP A 196 -7.02 -22.28 -3.89
N GLN A 197 -7.08 -22.60 -5.19
CA GLN A 197 -6.09 -23.44 -5.87
C GLN A 197 -4.73 -22.74 -6.00
N SER A 198 -4.72 -21.40 -6.08
CA SER A 198 -3.50 -20.62 -6.24
C SER A 198 -2.78 -20.39 -4.91
N ALA A 199 -1.53 -20.85 -4.81
CA ALA A 199 -0.67 -20.63 -3.65
C ALA A 199 -0.46 -19.14 -3.31
N GLY A 200 -0.38 -18.27 -4.33
CA GLY A 200 -0.20 -16.82 -4.14
C GLY A 200 -1.42 -16.17 -3.49
N VAL A 201 -2.62 -16.58 -3.90
CA VAL A 201 -3.90 -16.12 -3.33
C VAL A 201 -4.01 -16.57 -1.88
N VAL A 202 -3.75 -17.85 -1.59
CA VAL A 202 -3.79 -18.39 -0.22
C VAL A 202 -2.80 -17.66 0.70
N SER A 203 -1.55 -17.48 0.25
CA SER A 203 -0.53 -16.76 1.01
C SER A 203 -0.94 -15.31 1.32
N SER A 204 -1.47 -14.60 0.32
CA SER A 204 -1.90 -13.20 0.48
C SER A 204 -3.13 -13.07 1.38
N ILE A 205 -4.07 -14.01 1.30
CA ILE A 205 -5.25 -14.07 2.18
C ILE A 205 -4.86 -14.38 3.62
N LEU A 206 -3.96 -15.35 3.83
CA LEU A 206 -3.45 -15.67 5.17
C LEU A 206 -2.72 -14.47 5.78
N ALA A 207 -1.90 -13.77 4.99
CA ALA A 207 -1.27 -12.53 5.43
C ALA A 207 -2.31 -11.47 5.83
N ALA A 208 -3.37 -11.27 5.02
CA ALA A 208 -4.46 -10.35 5.35
C ALA A 208 -5.21 -10.75 6.64
N LEU A 209 -5.48 -12.05 6.84
CA LEU A 209 -6.10 -12.56 8.08
C LEU A 209 -5.20 -12.35 9.30
N GLY A 210 -3.88 -12.50 9.15
CA GLY A 210 -2.92 -12.23 10.22
C GLY A 210 -2.85 -10.76 10.62
N GLU A 211 -2.87 -9.85 9.64
CA GLU A 211 -2.96 -8.41 9.93
C GLU A 211 -4.32 -8.03 10.53
N LEU A 212 -5.39 -8.71 10.12
CA LEU A 212 -6.72 -8.51 10.70
C LEU A 212 -6.77 -8.95 12.16
N ALA A 213 -6.04 -10.01 12.54
CA ALA A 213 -5.91 -10.43 13.93
C ALA A 213 -5.34 -9.33 14.83
N ARG A 214 -4.40 -8.53 14.31
CA ARG A 214 -3.82 -7.38 15.01
C ARG A 214 -4.84 -6.27 15.30
N VAL A 215 -5.84 -6.10 14.43
CA VAL A 215 -6.85 -5.02 14.54
C VAL A 215 -8.10 -5.48 15.27
N GLY A 216 -8.58 -6.70 15.00
CA GLY A 216 -9.80 -7.24 15.58
C GLY A 216 -9.61 -7.84 16.98
N GLY A 217 -8.42 -8.37 17.31
CA GLY A 217 -8.14 -8.97 18.62
C GLY A 217 -9.19 -10.01 19.01
N GLU A 218 -9.89 -9.79 20.11
CA GLU A 218 -10.94 -10.69 20.64
C GLU A 218 -12.14 -10.87 19.69
N ASP A 219 -12.38 -9.91 18.78
CA ASP A 219 -13.45 -10.01 17.77
C ASP A 219 -13.25 -11.22 16.82
N LEU A 220 -12.03 -11.79 16.77
CA LEU A 220 -11.71 -13.00 16.00
C LEU A 220 -11.99 -14.31 16.74
N LEU A 221 -12.17 -14.30 18.06
CA LEU A 221 -12.36 -15.51 18.86
C LEU A 221 -13.48 -16.43 18.33
N PRO A 222 -14.65 -15.93 17.90
CA PRO A 222 -15.72 -16.77 17.36
C PRO A 222 -15.34 -17.54 16.08
N PHE A 223 -14.31 -17.08 15.36
CA PHE A 223 -13.87 -17.65 14.09
C PHE A 223 -12.67 -18.60 14.24
N MET A 224 -12.08 -18.70 15.43
CA MET A 224 -10.87 -19.51 15.68
C MET A 224 -11.06 -20.99 15.36
N ASP A 225 -12.27 -21.51 15.59
CA ASP A 225 -12.63 -22.90 15.30
C ASP A 225 -12.59 -23.25 13.81
N GLN A 226 -12.70 -22.24 12.93
CA GLN A 226 -12.57 -22.40 11.48
C GLN A 226 -11.17 -22.02 10.99
N LEU A 227 -10.54 -20.99 11.61
CA LEU A 227 -9.21 -20.51 11.26
C LEU A 227 -8.10 -21.50 11.62
N MET A 228 -8.13 -22.09 12.81
CA MET A 228 -7.05 -22.96 13.29
C MET A 228 -6.89 -24.23 12.43
N PRO A 229 -7.95 -24.99 12.09
CA PRO A 229 -7.80 -26.16 11.23
C PRO A 229 -7.24 -25.80 9.85
N LEU A 230 -7.69 -24.68 9.27
CA LEU A 230 -7.21 -24.17 7.99
C LEU A 230 -5.71 -23.84 8.02
N ILE A 231 -5.24 -23.17 9.08
CA ILE A 231 -3.82 -22.81 9.24
C ILE A 231 -2.98 -24.07 9.43
N ILE A 232 -3.42 -25.03 10.24
CA ILE A 232 -2.72 -26.29 10.47
C ILE A 232 -2.58 -27.09 9.18
N ASP A 233 -3.67 -27.22 8.42
CA ASP A 233 -3.66 -27.90 7.11
C ASP A 233 -2.67 -27.23 6.15
N THR A 234 -2.67 -25.89 6.11
CA THR A 234 -1.75 -25.12 5.26
C THR A 234 -0.28 -25.22 5.73
N LEU A 235 -0.03 -25.39 7.03
CA LEU A 235 1.31 -25.61 7.59
C LEU A 235 1.86 -27.01 7.26
N GLN A 236 0.98 -28.01 7.20
CA GLN A 236 1.34 -29.39 6.86
C GLN A 236 1.53 -29.59 5.36
N ASP A 237 1.03 -28.68 4.53
CA ASP A 237 1.20 -28.69 3.08
C ASP A 237 2.67 -28.46 2.65
N GLN A 238 3.37 -29.56 2.33
CA GLN A 238 4.76 -29.51 1.85
C GLN A 238 4.90 -29.01 0.40
N SER A 239 3.81 -28.83 -0.34
CA SER A 239 3.86 -28.44 -1.75
C SER A 239 4.38 -27.02 -1.99
N SER A 240 4.27 -26.13 -0.99
CA SER A 240 4.58 -24.72 -1.16
C SER A 240 5.19 -24.09 0.10
N PRO A 241 6.46 -23.67 0.06
CA PRO A 241 7.08 -22.98 1.20
C PRO A 241 6.45 -21.61 1.47
N THR A 242 5.93 -20.92 0.45
CA THR A 242 5.29 -19.61 0.61
C THR A 242 3.97 -19.70 1.38
N LYS A 243 3.17 -20.76 1.14
CA LYS A 243 1.96 -21.04 1.94
C LYS A 243 2.30 -21.31 3.41
N ARG A 244 3.29 -22.17 3.66
CA ARG A 244 3.74 -22.51 5.02
C ARG A 244 4.25 -21.29 5.78
N GLY A 245 5.07 -20.45 5.14
CA GLY A 245 5.60 -19.22 5.73
C GLY A 245 4.49 -18.23 6.10
N ALA A 246 3.52 -18.02 5.21
CA ALA A 246 2.37 -17.16 5.49
C ALA A 246 1.52 -17.72 6.63
N ALA A 247 1.19 -19.01 6.60
CA ALA A 247 0.41 -19.67 7.65
C ALA A 247 1.09 -19.58 9.03
N LEU A 248 2.42 -19.76 9.08
CA LEU A 248 3.18 -19.65 10.32
C LEU A 248 3.17 -18.22 10.88
N LYS A 249 3.35 -17.22 10.01
CA LYS A 249 3.26 -15.80 10.41
C LYS A 249 1.86 -15.48 10.94
N THR A 250 0.81 -15.91 10.25
CA THR A 250 -0.59 -15.71 10.65
C THR A 250 -0.89 -16.38 11.99
N LEU A 251 -0.39 -17.60 12.22
CA LEU A 251 -0.52 -18.30 13.50
C LEU A 251 0.11 -17.49 14.65
N GLY A 252 1.32 -16.98 14.45
CA GLY A 252 1.99 -16.15 15.44
C GLY A 252 1.24 -14.84 15.72
N GLN A 253 0.71 -14.19 14.68
CA GLN A 253 -0.10 -12.98 14.82
C GLN A 253 -1.42 -13.24 15.55
N LEU A 254 -2.09 -14.37 15.29
CA LEU A 254 -3.30 -14.76 16.02
C LEU A 254 -2.98 -15.00 17.49
N ALA A 255 -2.01 -15.86 17.79
CA ALA A 255 -1.63 -16.19 19.16
C ALA A 255 -1.21 -14.95 19.98
N SER A 256 -0.55 -13.98 19.34
CA SER A 256 -0.10 -12.75 20.01
C SER A 256 -1.19 -11.72 20.25
N ASN A 257 -2.26 -11.68 19.45
CA ASN A 257 -3.23 -10.57 19.47
C ASN A 257 -4.64 -10.97 19.93
N THR A 258 -5.04 -12.25 19.86
CA THR A 258 -6.39 -12.69 20.24
C THR A 258 -6.48 -13.25 21.66
N GLY A 259 -5.35 -13.39 22.36
CA GLY A 259 -5.29 -14.04 23.68
C GLY A 259 -5.45 -15.56 23.64
N TYR A 260 -5.50 -16.16 22.44
CA TYR A 260 -5.67 -17.60 22.21
C TYR A 260 -4.36 -18.37 22.40
N VAL A 261 -3.85 -18.43 23.65
CA VAL A 261 -2.49 -18.92 23.94
C VAL A 261 -2.43 -20.40 24.34
N ILE A 262 -3.34 -20.86 25.22
CA ILE A 262 -3.29 -22.24 25.77
C ILE A 262 -4.27 -23.17 25.05
N GLU A 263 -5.46 -22.68 24.73
CA GLU A 263 -6.50 -23.43 24.01
C GLU A 263 -6.05 -24.11 22.71
N PRO A 264 -5.20 -23.52 21.85
CA PRO A 264 -4.74 -24.21 20.65
C PRO A 264 -3.93 -25.47 20.95
N TYR A 265 -3.16 -25.50 22.05
CA TYR A 265 -2.38 -26.68 22.43
C TYR A 265 -3.27 -27.79 23.02
N VAL A 266 -4.36 -27.42 23.68
CA VAL A 266 -5.34 -28.39 24.22
C VAL A 266 -6.21 -28.97 23.11
N LYS A 267 -6.67 -28.12 22.18
CA LYS A 267 -7.59 -28.51 21.11
C LYS A 267 -6.89 -29.14 19.90
N TYR A 268 -5.62 -28.79 19.65
CA TYR A 268 -4.84 -29.27 18.51
C TYR A 268 -3.46 -29.79 18.96
N PRO A 269 -3.39 -30.96 19.61
CA PRO A 269 -2.14 -31.49 20.17
C PRO A 269 -1.02 -31.72 19.12
N GLY A 270 -1.36 -32.01 17.86
CA GLY A 270 -0.39 -32.16 16.76
C GLY A 270 0.25 -30.86 16.27
N LEU A 271 -0.16 -29.70 16.78
CA LEU A 271 0.41 -28.40 16.41
C LEU A 271 1.88 -28.29 16.83
N LEU A 272 2.21 -28.74 18.05
CA LEU A 272 3.57 -28.66 18.58
C LEU A 272 4.53 -29.57 17.80
N ASP A 273 4.08 -30.77 17.41
CA ASP A 273 4.85 -31.68 16.57
C ASP A 273 5.07 -31.10 15.16
N THR A 274 4.06 -30.43 14.60
CA THR A 274 4.17 -29.76 13.29
C THR A 274 5.21 -28.63 13.35
N LEU A 275 5.17 -27.79 14.39
CA LEU A 275 6.15 -26.72 14.60
C LEU A 275 7.56 -27.26 14.84
N MET A 276 7.69 -28.30 15.65
CA MET A 276 8.98 -28.96 15.92
C MET A 276 9.55 -29.62 14.67
N THR A 277 8.69 -30.18 13.81
CA THR A 277 9.09 -30.72 12.51
C THR A 277 9.66 -29.60 11.65
N ILE A 278 8.96 -28.48 11.49
CA ILE A 278 9.43 -27.32 10.72
C ILE A 278 10.81 -26.84 11.20
N LEU A 279 11.03 -26.75 12.52
CA LEU A 279 12.33 -26.36 13.08
C LEU A 279 13.46 -27.32 12.67
N LYS A 280 13.19 -28.63 12.61
CA LYS A 280 14.17 -29.65 12.22
C LYS A 280 14.42 -29.68 10.71
N THR A 281 13.39 -29.50 9.89
CA THR A 281 13.53 -29.53 8.42
C THR A 281 14.26 -28.30 7.90
N GLU A 282 13.99 -27.11 8.44
CA GLU A 282 14.64 -25.87 8.01
C GLU A 282 16.10 -25.76 8.50
N GLN A 283 16.47 -26.39 9.63
CA GLN A 283 17.88 -26.52 10.03
C GLN A 283 18.72 -27.34 9.05
N SER A 284 18.09 -28.28 8.33
CA SER A 284 18.77 -29.16 7.38
C SER A 284 19.00 -28.51 6.01
N ALA A 285 18.32 -27.39 5.71
CA ALA A 285 18.48 -26.64 4.46
C ALA A 285 19.68 -25.68 4.46
N TYR A 286 20.32 -25.48 5.62
CA TYR A 286 21.47 -24.60 5.83
C TYR A 286 22.79 -25.34 6.09
N ILE A 287 22.84 -26.67 5.88
CA ILE A 287 24.06 -27.48 5.93
C ILE A 287 24.42 -27.95 4.52
#